data_AF-A0A3D0N6J8-F1
#
_entry.id   AF-A0A3D0N6J8-F1
#
_cell.length_a   1.000
_cell.length_b   1.000
_cell.length_c   1.000
_cell.angle_alpha   90.00
_cell.angle_beta   90.00
_cell.angle_gamma   90.00
#
_symmetry.space_group_name_H-M   'P 1'
#
loop_
_entity.id
_entity.type
_entity.pdbx_description
1 polymer ?
#
loop_
_entity_poly.entity_id
_entity_poly.type
_entity_poly.pdbx_seq_one_letter_code
_entity_poly.pdbx_strand_id
1 'polypeptide(L)'
;ACLHGVPMIVVPYPHAGGHQRLNAEPVAASGAAVLVDDEAFTTERLLALVREIVPDAERLSAMHDAAMAAAKPGAAQEIAQIVRSVAVGGLAGSASGL
;
A
#
# COMPACT_ATOMS: atom_id res chain seq x y z
N ALA A 1 5.91 2.90 -5.20
CA ALA A 1 6.74 1.77 -4.72
C ALA A 1 6.17 0.43 -5.17
N CYS A 2 4.97 0.03 -4.73
CA CYS A 2 4.37 -1.28 -5.10
C CYS A 2 4.32 -1.57 -6.60
N LEU A 3 3.89 -0.60 -7.42
CA LEU A 3 3.84 -0.77 -8.89
C LEU A 3 5.20 -1.11 -9.53
N HIS A 4 6.30 -0.80 -8.85
CA HIS A 4 7.67 -1.08 -9.30
C HIS A 4 8.34 -2.18 -8.46
N GLY A 5 7.58 -2.86 -7.59
CA GLY A 5 8.08 -3.93 -6.74
C GLY A 5 9.19 -3.48 -5.79
N VAL A 6 9.16 -2.23 -5.31
CA VAL A 6 10.22 -1.69 -4.44
C VAL A 6 9.92 -2.08 -2.98
N PRO A 7 10.80 -2.84 -2.30
CA PRO A 7 10.72 -3.08 -0.86
C PRO A 7 10.78 -1.76 -0.09
N MET A 8 10.02 -1.63 1.01
CA MET A 8 9.89 -0.36 1.72
C MET A 8 10.23 -0.45 3.22
N ILE A 9 10.78 0.63 3.75
CA ILE A 9 10.70 0.98 5.17
C ILE A 9 9.79 2.20 5.24
N VAL A 10 8.67 2.11 5.94
CA VAL A 10 7.65 3.16 6.01
C VAL A 10 7.60 3.71 7.42
N VAL A 11 7.72 5.04 7.53
CA VAL A 11 7.64 5.79 8.79
C VAL A 11 6.40 6.68 8.72
N PRO A 12 5.25 6.26 9.27
CA PRO A 12 4.03 7.05 9.19
C PRO A 12 4.14 8.30 10.06
N TYR A 13 3.84 9.47 9.48
CA TYR A 13 3.85 10.71 10.22
C TYR A 13 2.73 10.75 11.28
N PRO A 14 3.04 10.93 12.58
CA PRO A 14 2.07 10.74 13.66
C PRO A 14 1.08 11.90 13.82
N HIS A 15 1.42 13.10 13.35
CA HIS A 15 0.64 14.32 13.62
C HIS A 15 -0.46 14.64 12.59
N ALA A 16 -0.62 13.82 11.55
CA ALA A 16 -1.60 14.04 10.48
C ALA A 16 -2.78 13.05 10.53
N GLY A 17 -3.44 12.94 11.69
CA GLY A 17 -4.69 12.18 11.84
C GLY A 17 -4.58 10.67 11.65
N GLY A 18 -3.37 10.10 11.67
CA GLY A 18 -3.14 8.65 11.64
C GLY A 18 -3.41 7.95 10.31
N HIS A 19 -3.97 8.62 9.31
CA HIS A 19 -4.35 7.99 8.03
C HIS A 19 -3.17 7.36 7.27
N GLN A 20 -1.95 7.89 7.44
CA GLN A 20 -0.77 7.28 6.81
C GLN A 20 -0.51 5.87 7.32
N ARG A 21 -0.74 5.62 8.62
CA ARG A 21 -0.57 4.29 9.21
C ARG A 21 -1.57 3.31 8.62
N LEU A 22 -2.83 3.71 8.50
CA LEU A 22 -3.89 2.89 7.91
C LEU A 22 -3.58 2.47 6.46
N ASN A 23 -2.90 3.35 5.70
CA ASN A 23 -2.47 3.01 4.33
C ASN A 23 -1.27 2.05 4.32
N ALA A 24 -0.39 2.13 5.32
CA ALA A 24 0.84 1.36 5.38
C ALA A 24 0.67 -0.03 5.99
N GLU A 25 -0.24 -0.20 6.96
CA GLU A 25 -0.48 -1.47 7.67
C GLU A 25 -0.78 -2.64 6.74
N PRO A 26 -1.68 -2.53 5.73
CA PRO A 26 -1.93 -3.63 4.80
C PRO A 26 -0.71 -4.02 3.97
N VAL A 27 0.12 -3.04 3.61
CA VAL A 27 1.34 -3.24 2.82
C VAL A 27 2.45 -3.88 3.66
N ALA A 28 2.55 -3.53 4.94
CA ALA A 28 3.46 -4.19 5.86
C ALA A 28 3.00 -5.61 6.18
N ALA A 29 1.69 -5.82 6.38
CA ALA A 29 1.11 -7.14 6.61
C ALA A 29 1.30 -8.10 5.43
N SER A 30 1.39 -7.60 4.19
CA SER A 30 1.72 -8.43 3.02
C SER A 30 3.20 -8.80 2.94
N GLY A 31 4.06 -8.22 3.78
CA GLY A 31 5.51 -8.40 3.75
C GLY A 31 6.24 -7.45 2.80
N ALA A 32 5.56 -6.56 2.09
CA ALA A 32 6.19 -5.62 1.16
C ALA A 32 6.90 -4.45 1.86
N ALA A 33 6.57 -4.19 3.13
CA ALA A 33 7.11 -3.09 3.91
C ALA A 33 7.43 -3.48 5.36
N VAL A 34 8.40 -2.78 5.94
CA VAL A 34 8.60 -2.71 7.39
C VAL A 34 8.05 -1.38 7.88
N LEU A 35 7.14 -1.41 8.85
CA LEU A 35 6.65 -0.24 9.55
C LEU A 35 7.60 0.12 10.70
N VAL A 36 7.95 1.39 10.80
CA VAL A 36 8.73 1.94 11.91
C VAL A 36 7.96 3.14 12.44
N ASP A 37 7.66 3.15 13.73
CA ASP A 37 7.03 4.31 14.36
C ASP A 37 8.03 5.49 14.35
N ASP A 38 7.52 6.71 14.15
CA ASP A 38 8.34 7.93 14.04
C ASP A 38 9.29 8.13 15.24
N GLU A 39 8.80 7.87 16.46
CA GLU A 39 9.58 7.94 17.70
C GLU A 39 10.74 6.93 17.74
N ALA A 40 10.59 5.80 17.04
CA ALA A 40 11.59 4.74 16.94
C ALA A 40 12.49 4.89 15.70
N PHE A 41 12.23 5.89 14.84
CA PHE A 41 13.00 6.13 13.64
C PHE A 41 14.29 6.90 13.94
N THR A 42 15.30 6.17 14.42
CA THR A 42 16.65 6.69 14.64
C THR A 42 17.61 6.26 13.53
N THR A 43 18.76 6.92 13.45
CA THR A 43 19.86 6.54 12.54
C THR A 43 20.28 5.09 12.75
N GLU A 44 20.41 4.66 14.01
CA GLU A 44 20.80 3.29 14.38
C GLU A 44 19.76 2.28 13.92
N ARG A 45 18.46 2.60 14.10
CA ARG A 45 17.37 1.72 13.69
C ARG A 45 17.29 1.59 12.17
N LEU A 46 17.42 2.70 11.44
CA LEU A 46 17.45 2.68 9.98
C LEU A 46 18.65 1.87 9.47
N LEU A 47 19.84 2.10 10.01
CA LEU A 47 21.05 1.38 9.59
C LEU A 47 20.95 -0.12 9.87
N ALA A 48 20.36 -0.50 11.01
CA ALA A 48 20.09 -1.89 11.34
C ALA A 48 19.17 -2.55 10.31
N LEU A 49 18.02 -1.91 9.98
CA LEU A 49 17.08 -2.41 8.99
C LEU A 49 17.70 -2.55 7.59
N VAL A 50 18.47 -1.54 7.16
CA VAL A 50 19.17 -1.60 5.86
C VAL A 50 20.15 -2.76 5.83
N ARG A 51 20.93 -2.97 6.89
CA ARG A 51 21.87 -4.10 7.01
C ARG A 51 21.19 -5.46 7.12
N GLU A 52 19.96 -5.51 7.60
CA GLU A 52 19.15 -6.72 7.70
C GLU A 52 18.48 -7.08 6.36
N ILE A 53 18.05 -6.07 5.59
CA ILE A 53 17.25 -6.25 4.37
C ILE A 53 18.13 -6.34 3.13
N VAL A 54 19.02 -5.36 2.91
CA VAL A 54 19.74 -5.20 1.64
C VAL A 54 20.66 -6.38 1.26
N PRO A 55 21.45 -6.97 2.18
CA PRO A 55 22.30 -8.11 1.83
C PRO A 55 21.55 -9.44 1.75
N ASP A 56 20.30 -9.51 2.23
CA ASP A 56 19.47 -10.71 2.19
C ASP A 56 18.68 -10.75 0.87
N ALA A 57 19.24 -11.42 -0.13
CA ALA A 57 18.65 -11.52 -1.46
C ALA A 57 17.31 -12.25 -1.46
N GLU A 58 17.13 -13.27 -0.61
CA GLU A 58 15.89 -14.03 -0.52
C GLU A 58 14.78 -13.15 0.03
N ARG A 59 15.06 -12.42 1.11
CA ARG A 59 14.12 -11.47 1.68
C ARG A 59 13.80 -10.34 0.71
N LEU A 60 14.79 -9.76 0.02
CA LEU A 60 14.55 -8.72 -0.97
C LEU A 60 13.61 -9.21 -2.08
N SER A 61 13.81 -10.44 -2.57
CA SER A 61 12.93 -11.05 -3.56
C SER A 61 11.51 -11.23 -3.02
N ALA A 62 11.37 -11.76 -1.80
CA ALA A 62 10.06 -11.94 -1.18
C ALA A 62 9.32 -10.60 -0.98
N MET A 63 10.03 -9.55 -0.55
CA MET A 63 9.46 -8.20 -0.41
C MET A 63 9.10 -7.59 -1.78
N HIS A 64 9.90 -7.83 -2.81
CA HIS A 64 9.60 -7.42 -4.18
C HIS A 64 8.30 -8.06 -4.68
N ASP A 65 8.17 -9.38 -4.54
CA ASP A 65 6.99 -10.12 -4.97
C ASP A 65 5.74 -9.67 -4.20
N ALA A 66 5.87 -9.47 -2.88
CA ALA A 66 4.80 -8.92 -2.06
C ALA A 66 4.39 -7.50 -2.49
N ALA A 67 5.36 -6.66 -2.86
CA ALA A 67 5.10 -5.30 -3.34
C ALA A 67 4.38 -5.32 -4.70
N MET A 68 4.77 -6.21 -5.60
CA MET A 68 4.09 -6.42 -6.89
C MET A 68 2.67 -6.95 -6.69
N ALA A 69 2.46 -7.89 -5.78
CA ALA A 69 1.15 -8.43 -5.45
C ALA A 69 0.22 -7.38 -4.80
N ALA A 70 0.78 -6.44 -4.03
CA ALA A 70 0.04 -5.33 -3.44
C ALA A 70 -0.26 -4.20 -4.44
N ALA A 71 0.34 -4.20 -5.63
CA ALA A 71 0.09 -3.20 -6.64
C ALA A 71 -1.32 -3.36 -7.25
N LYS A 72 -1.99 -2.23 -7.54
CA LYS A 72 -3.28 -2.21 -8.25
C LYS A 72 -3.15 -1.51 -9.61
N PRO A 73 -2.47 -2.12 -10.59
CA PRO A 73 -2.34 -1.55 -11.93
C PRO A 73 -3.73 -1.37 -12.55
N GLY A 74 -3.95 -0.25 -13.23
CA GLY A 74 -5.25 0.04 -13.87
C GLY A 74 -6.35 0.54 -12.93
N ALA A 75 -6.06 0.82 -11.65
CA ALA A 75 -7.04 1.36 -10.71
C ALA A 75 -7.76 2.61 -11.25
N ALA A 76 -7.05 3.49 -11.96
CA ALA A 76 -7.65 4.66 -12.59
C ALA A 76 -8.69 4.29 -13.66
N GLN A 77 -8.39 3.30 -14.52
CA GLN A 77 -9.33 2.79 -15.52
C GLN A 77 -10.55 2.11 -14.88
N GLU A 78 -10.34 1.32 -13.83
CA GLU A 78 -11.42 0.67 -13.07
C GLU A 78 -12.37 1.72 -12.48
N ILE A 79 -11.84 2.76 -11.83
CA ILE A 79 -12.63 3.87 -11.31
C ILE A 79 -13.38 4.59 -12.44
N ALA A 80 -12.71 4.87 -13.58
CA ALA A 80 -13.35 5.52 -14.71
C ALA A 80 -14.51 4.68 -15.29
N GLN A 81 -14.38 3.36 -15.31
CA GLN A 81 -15.47 2.46 -15.71
C GLN A 81 -16.64 2.52 -14.75
N ILE A 82 -16.40 2.50 -13.43
CA ILE A 82 -17.43 2.62 -12.40
C ILE A 82 -18.16 3.97 -12.52
N VAL A 83 -17.42 5.07 -12.67
CA VAL A 83 -18.02 6.39 -12.84
C VAL A 83 -18.89 6.44 -14.10
N ARG A 84 -18.41 5.88 -15.22
CA ARG A 84 -19.20 5.79 -16.46
C ARG A 84 -20.44 4.91 -16.30
N SER A 85 -20.36 3.77 -15.60
CA SER A 85 -21.53 2.91 -15.41
C SER A 85 -22.61 3.60 -14.60
N VAL A 86 -22.24 4.38 -13.59
CA VAL A 86 -23.20 5.19 -12.80
C VAL A 86 -23.78 6.34 -13.62
N ALA A 87 -22.95 7.03 -14.43
CA ALA A 87 -23.38 8.17 -15.22
C ALA A 87 -24.29 7.80 -16.41
N VAL A 88 -23.99 6.69 -17.10
CA VAL A 88 -24.77 6.20 -18.25
C VAL A 88 -25.97 5.37 -17.80
N GLY A 89 -25.89 4.73 -16.64
CA GLY A 89 -26.99 3.99 -16.00
C GLY A 89 -28.00 4.85 -15.24
N GLY A 90 -28.13 6.14 -15.55
CA GLY A 90 -29.01 7.07 -14.83
C GLY A 90 -30.40 6.49 -14.52
N LEU A 91 -30.69 6.30 -13.22
CA LEU A 91 -32.03 6.07 -12.63
C LEU A 91 -32.90 4.97 -13.25
N ALA A 92 -32.35 3.86 -13.74
CA ALA A 92 -33.15 2.65 -13.99
C ALA A 92 -33.26 1.82 -12.69
N GLY A 93 -33.91 2.39 -11.66
CA GLY A 93 -33.98 1.76 -10.34
C GLY A 93 -34.98 2.38 -9.37
N SER A 94 -36.02 3.05 -9.86
CA SER A 94 -37.25 3.30 -9.09
C SER A 94 -38.39 2.53 -9.74
N ALA A 95 -38.60 1.29 -9.30
CA ALA A 95 -39.87 0.56 -9.15
C ALA A 95 -39.61 -0.95 -9.29
N SER A 96 -39.65 -1.69 -8.18
CA SER A 96 -40.52 -2.86 -8.02
C SER A 96 -40.31 -3.51 -6.65
N GLY A 97 -41.35 -3.45 -5.82
CA GLY A 97 -41.81 -4.55 -4.96
C GLY A 97 -40.99 -4.90 -3.71
N LEU A 98 -41.37 -4.29 -2.59
CA LEU A 98 -41.93 -5.00 -1.43
C LEU A 98 -43.06 -4.15 -0.83
#